data_AF-A0A950GS82-F1
#
_entry.id   AF-A0A950GS82-F1
#
_cell.length_a   1.000
_cell.length_b   1.000
_cell.length_c   1.000
_cell.angle_alpha   90.00
_cell.angle_beta   90.00
_cell.angle_gamma   90.00
#
_symmetry.space_group_name_H-M   'P 1'
#
loop_
_entity.id
_entity.type
_entity.pdbx_description
1 polymer ?
#
loop_
_entity_poly.entity_id
_entity_poly.type
_entity_poly.pdbx_seq_one_letter_code
_entity_poly.pdbx_strand_id
1 'polypeptide(L)'
;MRLSIAMLFCLASFVTVSSARADTSRLFDGVWESCESSSGTQICEYYVLRQKEGRICGLWHHGAPSRGFDGRLIAEVEGLSGRVKYMCGTPGSQIRTECPPQPIPFNAAEWTKTDRPLLICDRRLYELDGRNRSCADIGKSPGLPKLSSFSQPELSQEDRDWMVACLIDPTYPPPALRR
;
A
#
# COMPACT_ATOMS: atom_id res chain seq x y z
N MET A 1 47.69 24.01 -58.99
CA MET A 1 47.74 22.91 -58.01
C MET A 1 46.59 23.12 -57.04
N ARG A 2 45.58 22.23 -57.05
CA ARG A 2 44.36 22.36 -56.24
C ARG A 2 44.41 21.39 -55.07
N LEU A 3 44.17 21.93 -53.86
CA LEU A 3 43.98 21.22 -52.59
C LEU A 3 42.78 20.26 -52.65
N SER A 4 42.84 19.15 -51.91
CA SER A 4 41.64 18.43 -51.44
C SER A 4 41.94 17.78 -50.09
N ILE A 5 41.30 18.30 -49.05
CA ILE A 5 41.31 17.80 -47.67
C ILE A 5 40.07 16.90 -47.54
N ALA A 6 40.27 15.62 -47.22
CA ALA A 6 39.19 14.68 -46.93
C ALA A 6 38.82 14.76 -45.44
N MET A 7 37.58 15.18 -45.15
CA MET A 7 37.04 15.32 -43.79
C MET A 7 36.24 14.06 -43.45
N LEU A 8 36.75 13.23 -42.53
CA LEU A 8 36.04 12.06 -41.98
C LEU A 8 35.01 12.52 -40.93
N PHE A 9 33.72 12.30 -41.20
CA PHE A 9 32.64 12.48 -40.23
C PHE A 9 32.40 11.18 -39.45
N CYS A 10 32.72 11.20 -38.17
CA CYS A 10 32.43 10.12 -37.22
C CYS A 10 31.00 10.32 -36.68
N LEU A 11 30.04 9.52 -37.15
CA LEU A 11 28.64 9.56 -36.69
C LEU A 11 28.51 8.77 -35.37
N ALA A 12 28.61 9.48 -34.24
CA ALA A 12 28.25 8.94 -32.94
C ALA A 12 26.72 8.76 -32.85
N SER A 13 26.26 7.51 -32.87
CA SER A 13 24.86 7.15 -32.67
C SER A 13 24.55 7.20 -31.17
N PHE A 14 23.88 8.28 -30.72
CA PHE A 14 23.37 8.38 -29.36
C PHE A 14 22.14 7.50 -29.22
N VAL A 15 22.28 6.37 -28.52
CA VAL A 15 21.15 5.54 -28.10
C VAL A 15 20.47 6.25 -26.93
N THR A 16 19.37 6.95 -27.19
CA THR A 16 18.54 7.57 -26.16
C THR A 16 17.74 6.48 -25.45
N VAL A 17 18.28 5.97 -24.34
CA VAL A 17 17.52 5.16 -23.39
C VAL A 17 16.46 6.06 -22.77
N SER A 18 15.24 5.99 -23.30
CA SER A 18 14.06 6.55 -22.64
C SER A 18 13.80 5.77 -21.37
N SER A 19 14.27 6.29 -20.24
CA SER A 19 13.83 5.86 -18.92
C SER A 19 12.35 6.23 -18.80
N ALA A 20 11.46 5.27 -19.08
CA ALA A 20 10.05 5.38 -18.76
C ALA A 20 9.96 5.53 -17.24
N ARG A 21 9.66 6.75 -16.76
CA ARG A 21 9.32 6.96 -15.35
C ARG A 21 8.14 6.04 -15.04
N ALA A 22 8.36 5.03 -14.22
CA ALA A 22 7.28 4.21 -13.70
C ALA A 22 6.27 5.14 -13.03
N ASP A 23 5.00 5.05 -13.42
CA ASP A 23 3.93 5.83 -12.83
C ASP A 23 3.71 5.39 -11.37
N THR A 24 4.41 6.05 -10.43
CA THR A 24 4.35 5.76 -9.00
C THR A 24 3.00 6.12 -8.38
N SER A 25 2.11 6.79 -9.11
CA SER A 25 0.78 7.15 -8.61
C SER A 25 -0.10 5.94 -8.30
N ARG A 26 0.21 4.80 -8.92
CA ARG A 26 -0.49 3.52 -8.76
C ARG A 26 0.14 2.59 -7.73
N LEU A 27 1.28 2.98 -7.15
CA LEU A 27 1.89 2.21 -6.07
C LEU A 27 1.10 2.43 -4.78
N PHE A 28 0.92 1.35 -4.02
CA PHE A 28 0.45 1.37 -2.65
C PHE A 28 1.57 1.85 -1.72
N ASP A 29 2.06 3.05 -1.98
CA ASP A 29 3.06 3.76 -1.20
C ASP A 29 2.55 5.16 -0.86
N GLY A 30 2.25 5.38 0.42
CA GLY A 30 1.82 6.68 0.93
C GLY A 30 0.82 6.57 2.08
N VAL A 31 0.05 7.63 2.23
CA VAL A 31 -0.95 7.80 3.28
C VAL A 31 -2.28 8.15 2.61
N TRP A 32 -3.35 7.48 3.03
CA TRP A 32 -4.72 7.79 2.63
C TRP A 32 -5.55 7.98 3.87
N GLU A 33 -6.29 9.08 3.95
CA GLU A 33 -6.99 9.44 5.18
C GLU A 33 -8.24 10.27 4.89
N SER A 34 -9.30 10.02 5.64
CA SER A 34 -10.46 10.89 5.74
C SER A 34 -10.87 11.00 7.20
N CYS A 35 -11.24 12.20 7.62
CA CYS A 35 -11.76 12.43 8.95
C CYS A 35 -13.08 13.19 8.86
N GLU A 36 -14.07 12.73 9.62
CA GLU A 36 -15.35 13.37 9.77
C GLU A 36 -15.53 13.83 11.22
N SER A 37 -16.08 15.03 11.40
CA SER A 37 -16.42 15.54 12.73
C SER A 37 -17.88 15.25 13.02
N SER A 38 -18.15 14.45 14.05
CA SER A 38 -19.50 14.12 14.51
C SER A 38 -19.64 14.42 16.00
N SER A 39 -20.60 15.27 16.36
CA SER A 39 -20.88 15.67 17.75
C SER A 39 -19.64 16.13 18.55
N GLY A 40 -18.73 16.85 17.90
CA GLY A 40 -17.49 17.35 18.52
C GLY A 40 -16.38 16.31 18.69
N THR A 41 -16.60 15.08 18.23
CA THR A 41 -15.56 14.03 18.15
C THR A 41 -15.13 13.85 16.69
N GLN A 42 -13.82 13.86 16.46
CA GLN A 42 -13.26 13.53 15.15
C GLN A 42 -13.15 12.01 15.03
N ILE A 43 -13.70 11.46 13.97
CA ILE A 43 -13.58 10.05 13.58
C ILE A 43 -12.73 10.03 12.32
N CYS A 44 -11.64 9.30 12.34
CA CYS A 44 -10.74 9.17 11.20
C CYS A 44 -10.70 7.73 10.72
N GLU A 45 -10.53 7.59 9.41
CA GLU A 45 -10.15 6.35 8.77
C GLU A 45 -8.88 6.63 7.97
N TYR A 46 -7.84 5.83 8.18
CA TYR A 46 -6.60 5.99 7.43
C TYR A 46 -5.89 4.67 7.16
N TYR A 47 -5.07 4.71 6.11
CA TYR A 47 -4.10 3.69 5.76
C TYR A 47 -2.73 4.31 5.55
N VAL A 48 -1.70 3.67 6.10
CA VAL A 48 -0.32 3.93 5.74
C VAL A 48 0.23 2.69 5.08
N LEU A 49 0.54 2.77 3.78
CA LEU A 49 0.98 1.62 3.00
C LEU A 49 2.38 1.84 2.45
N ARG A 50 3.12 0.75 2.34
CA ARG A 50 4.37 0.65 1.59
C ARG A 50 4.31 -0.57 0.69
N GLN A 51 4.93 -0.46 -0.48
CA GLN A 51 4.96 -1.54 -1.46
C GLN A 51 6.40 -1.84 -1.89
N LYS A 52 6.75 -3.13 -1.94
CA LYS A 52 8.01 -3.64 -2.51
C LYS A 52 7.76 -4.96 -3.23
N GLU A 53 8.21 -5.07 -4.48
CA GLU A 53 8.20 -6.33 -5.26
C GLU A 53 6.84 -7.06 -5.29
N GLY A 54 5.74 -6.29 -5.28
CA GLY A 54 4.38 -6.83 -5.31
C GLY A 54 3.77 -7.15 -3.94
N ARG A 55 4.55 -7.06 -2.85
CA ARG A 55 4.04 -7.10 -1.49
C ARG A 55 3.70 -5.70 -1.00
N ILE A 56 2.61 -5.59 -0.25
CA ILE A 56 2.16 -4.38 0.42
C ILE A 56 2.14 -4.68 1.92
N CYS A 57 2.79 -3.85 2.71
CA CYS A 57 2.73 -3.88 4.17
C CYS A 57 2.21 -2.53 4.64
N GLY A 58 1.33 -2.52 5.64
CA GLY A 58 0.79 -1.25 6.10
C GLY A 58 -0.01 -1.31 7.38
N LEU A 59 -0.37 -0.12 7.81
CA LEU A 59 -1.19 0.14 8.98
C LEU A 59 -2.58 0.58 8.52
N TRP A 60 -3.58 0.23 9.31
CA TRP A 60 -4.95 0.70 9.12
C TRP A 60 -5.51 1.18 10.45
N HIS A 61 -6.39 2.17 10.36
CA HIS A 61 -7.13 2.70 11.51
C HIS A 61 -8.55 3.03 11.10
N HIS A 62 -9.47 2.81 12.02
CA HIS A 62 -10.83 3.30 11.94
C HIS A 62 -11.33 3.65 13.34
N GLY A 63 -11.75 4.90 13.55
CA GLY A 63 -12.46 5.29 14.76
C GLY A 63 -12.07 6.66 15.30
N ALA A 64 -12.45 6.89 16.55
CA ALA A 64 -12.09 8.10 17.29
C ALA A 64 -10.80 7.87 18.10
N PRO A 65 -10.03 8.92 18.45
CA PRO A 65 -8.75 8.78 19.16
C PRO A 65 -8.81 7.93 20.45
N SER A 66 -9.93 7.93 21.17
CA SER A 66 -10.10 7.17 22.43
C SER A 66 -10.76 5.79 22.26
N ARG A 67 -11.22 5.45 21.05
CA ARG A 67 -11.94 4.21 20.72
C ARG A 67 -11.62 3.75 19.29
N GLY A 68 -10.35 3.87 18.91
CA GLY A 68 -9.85 3.49 17.59
C GLY A 68 -9.70 1.98 17.47
N PHE A 69 -9.95 1.47 16.28
CA PHE A 69 -9.50 0.16 15.85
C PHE A 69 -8.27 0.36 14.98
N ASP A 70 -7.13 -0.07 15.49
CA ASP A 70 -5.83 0.06 14.83
C ASP A 70 -5.29 -1.31 14.52
N GLY A 71 -4.50 -1.42 13.47
CA GLY A 71 -3.88 -2.69 13.15
C GLY A 71 -2.90 -2.65 12.00
N ARG A 72 -2.45 -3.85 11.65
CA ARG A 72 -1.48 -4.11 10.59
C ARG A 72 -2.12 -4.96 9.51
N LEU A 73 -1.67 -4.80 8.28
CA LEU A 73 -2.11 -5.61 7.15
C LEU A 73 -0.93 -6.00 6.24
N ILE A 74 -1.12 -7.14 5.58
CA ILE A 74 -0.25 -7.62 4.50
C ILE A 74 -1.14 -7.90 3.30
N ALA A 75 -0.79 -7.29 2.18
CA ALA A 75 -1.49 -7.41 0.91
C ALA A 75 -0.54 -7.75 -0.23
N GLU A 76 -1.10 -8.22 -1.33
CA GLU A 76 -0.38 -8.58 -2.55
C GLU A 76 -0.93 -7.81 -3.73
N VAL A 77 -0.06 -7.38 -4.64
CA VAL A 77 -0.45 -6.72 -5.89
C VAL A 77 -0.85 -7.78 -6.90
N GLU A 78 -2.07 -7.67 -7.41
CA GLU A 78 -2.64 -8.45 -8.49
C GLU A 78 -2.98 -7.50 -9.64
N GLY A 79 -2.06 -7.37 -10.61
CA GLY A 79 -2.21 -6.46 -11.75
C GLY A 79 -2.23 -4.99 -11.34
N LEU A 80 -3.40 -4.35 -11.45
CA LEU A 80 -3.63 -2.94 -11.06
C LEU A 80 -4.32 -2.80 -9.68
N SER A 81 -4.54 -3.93 -8.99
CA SER A 81 -5.21 -4.00 -7.70
C SER A 81 -4.29 -4.60 -6.65
N GLY A 82 -4.63 -4.40 -5.38
CA GLY A 82 -4.09 -5.13 -4.25
C GLY A 82 -5.13 -6.08 -3.69
N ARG A 83 -4.69 -7.07 -2.92
CA ARG A 83 -5.54 -7.92 -2.09
C ARG A 83 -4.97 -8.07 -0.71
N VAL A 84 -5.74 -7.66 0.29
CA VAL A 84 -5.38 -7.89 1.69
C VAL A 84 -5.54 -9.37 1.97
N LYS A 85 -4.43 -10.04 2.26
CA LYS A 85 -4.38 -11.49 2.56
C LYS A 85 -4.42 -11.74 4.07
N TYR A 86 -3.83 -10.83 4.84
CA TYR A 86 -3.72 -10.94 6.29
C TYR A 86 -3.90 -9.60 6.97
N MET A 87 -4.57 -9.62 8.12
CA MET A 87 -4.76 -8.46 8.98
C MET A 87 -4.78 -8.87 10.45
N CYS A 88 -4.37 -7.95 11.29
CA CYS A 88 -4.53 -8.03 12.74
C CYS A 88 -4.87 -6.63 13.26
N GLY A 89 -5.31 -6.53 14.51
CA GLY A 89 -5.58 -5.26 15.16
C GLY A 89 -6.53 -5.39 16.33
N THR A 90 -7.02 -4.27 16.84
CA THR A 90 -7.99 -4.23 17.94
C THR A 90 -9.20 -5.13 17.60
N PRO A 91 -9.54 -6.13 18.44
CA PRO A 91 -10.66 -7.02 18.19
C PRO A 91 -11.98 -6.24 18.09
N GLY A 92 -12.75 -6.54 17.05
CA GLY A 92 -14.02 -5.89 16.73
C GLY A 92 -14.89 -6.77 15.84
N SER A 93 -15.82 -6.17 15.10
CA SER A 93 -16.72 -6.91 14.21
C SER A 93 -16.01 -7.54 13.00
N GLN A 94 -14.94 -6.91 12.53
CA GLN A 94 -14.19 -7.34 11.34
C GLN A 94 -12.89 -8.09 11.68
N ILE A 95 -12.27 -7.75 12.81
CA ILE A 95 -10.97 -8.29 13.23
C ILE A 95 -11.18 -9.10 14.50
N ARG A 96 -10.72 -10.36 14.48
CA ARG A 96 -10.83 -11.25 15.66
C ARG A 96 -9.52 -11.41 16.41
N THR A 97 -8.42 -10.97 15.81
CA THR A 97 -7.07 -11.28 16.27
C THR A 97 -6.29 -9.99 16.48
N GLU A 98 -5.83 -9.80 17.73
CA GLU A 98 -4.83 -8.77 18.06
C GLU A 98 -3.55 -8.96 17.26
N CYS A 99 -2.81 -7.87 17.05
CA CYS A 99 -1.53 -8.00 16.39
C CYS A 99 -0.53 -8.77 17.26
N PRO A 100 0.19 -9.75 16.67
CA PRO A 100 1.18 -10.50 17.41
C PRO A 100 2.28 -9.55 17.91
N PRO A 101 2.82 -9.80 19.12
CA PRO A 101 3.90 -8.98 19.68
C PRO A 101 5.20 -9.10 18.87
N GLN A 102 5.36 -10.20 18.12
CA GLN A 102 6.50 -10.46 17.25
C GLN A 102 6.00 -10.84 15.86
N PRO A 103 5.54 -9.87 15.06
CA PRO A 103 4.88 -10.12 13.77
C PRO A 103 5.81 -10.65 12.67
N ILE A 104 7.13 -10.60 12.87
CA ILE A 104 8.17 -11.08 11.96
C ILE A 104 9.13 -11.96 12.77
N PRO A 105 9.46 -13.18 12.33
CA PRO A 105 9.04 -13.82 11.07
C PRO A 105 7.53 -14.10 11.01
N PHE A 106 6.95 -13.94 9.83
CA PHE A 106 5.51 -14.07 9.63
C PHE A 106 4.99 -15.48 9.97
N ASN A 107 3.97 -15.53 10.84
CA ASN A 107 3.23 -16.74 11.17
C ASN A 107 1.74 -16.56 10.83
N ALA A 108 1.27 -17.23 9.77
CA ALA A 108 -0.11 -17.09 9.30
C ALA A 108 -1.19 -17.45 10.36
N ALA A 109 -0.88 -18.25 11.38
CA ALA A 109 -1.82 -18.64 12.42
C ALA A 109 -2.16 -17.50 13.40
N GLU A 110 -1.31 -16.47 13.47
CA GLU A 110 -1.47 -15.32 14.37
C GLU A 110 -2.19 -14.15 13.71
N TRP A 111 -2.67 -14.33 12.49
CA TRP A 111 -3.30 -13.28 11.70
C TRP A 111 -4.70 -13.72 11.26
N THR A 112 -5.61 -12.76 11.17
CA THR A 112 -6.90 -12.98 10.49
C THR A 112 -6.64 -13.06 8.99
N LYS A 113 -6.92 -14.22 8.40
CA LYS A 113 -6.89 -14.40 6.94
C LYS A 113 -8.08 -13.71 6.30
N THR A 114 -7.83 -13.02 5.20
CA THR A 114 -8.84 -12.29 4.43
C THR A 114 -8.53 -12.36 2.93
N ASP A 115 -9.41 -11.80 2.10
CA ASP A 115 -9.20 -11.64 0.66
C ASP A 115 -9.92 -10.39 0.16
N ARG A 116 -9.77 -9.27 0.90
CA ARG A 116 -10.41 -7.99 0.57
C ARG A 116 -9.66 -7.29 -0.56
N PRO A 117 -10.33 -6.91 -1.67
CA PRO A 117 -9.70 -6.13 -2.71
C PRO A 117 -9.34 -4.72 -2.21
N LEU A 118 -8.17 -4.25 -2.63
CA LEU A 118 -7.65 -2.93 -2.38
C LEU A 118 -7.39 -2.24 -3.73
N LEU A 119 -7.94 -1.05 -3.96
CA LEU A 119 -7.87 -0.37 -5.25
C LEU A 119 -7.40 1.06 -5.08
N ILE A 120 -6.58 1.53 -6.02
CA ILE A 120 -6.26 2.95 -6.18
C ILE A 120 -6.96 3.44 -7.44
N CYS A 121 -7.93 4.33 -7.27
CA CYS A 121 -8.67 4.96 -8.36
C CYS A 121 -8.66 6.48 -8.14
N ASP A 122 -8.17 7.23 -9.13
CA ASP A 122 -8.03 8.69 -9.04
C ASP A 122 -7.35 9.17 -7.74
N ARG A 123 -6.22 8.54 -7.41
CA ARG A 123 -5.44 8.78 -6.17
C ARG A 123 -6.23 8.57 -4.86
N ARG A 124 -7.37 7.88 -4.91
CA ARG A 124 -8.14 7.47 -3.72
C ARG A 124 -7.97 5.97 -3.49
N LEU A 125 -7.86 5.58 -2.23
CA LEU A 125 -7.81 4.19 -1.79
C LEU A 125 -9.22 3.69 -1.49
N TYR A 126 -9.51 2.48 -1.95
CA TYR A 126 -10.75 1.77 -1.68
C TYR A 126 -10.41 0.38 -1.18
N GLU A 127 -10.87 0.04 0.02
CA GLU A 127 -10.97 -1.35 0.45
C GLU A 127 -12.40 -1.82 0.20
N LEU A 128 -12.56 -2.97 -0.45
CA LEU A 128 -13.87 -3.48 -0.87
C LEU A 128 -14.30 -4.70 -0.05
N ASP A 129 -15.60 -4.78 0.20
CA ASP A 129 -16.23 -5.95 0.81
C ASP A 129 -16.39 -7.09 -0.21
N GLY A 130 -15.32 -7.86 -0.40
CA GLY A 130 -15.28 -9.19 -1.01
C GLY A 130 -15.51 -9.29 -2.53
N ARG A 131 -16.26 -8.36 -3.14
CA ARG A 131 -16.45 -8.36 -4.60
C ARG A 131 -15.35 -7.57 -5.28
N ASN A 132 -14.67 -8.20 -6.24
CA ASN A 132 -13.81 -7.53 -7.18
C ASN A 132 -14.61 -6.47 -7.94
N ARG A 133 -14.06 -5.26 -8.00
CA ARG A 133 -14.59 -4.16 -8.80
C ARG A 133 -13.44 -3.50 -9.54
N SER A 134 -13.74 -2.91 -10.68
CA SER A 134 -12.80 -2.00 -11.35
C SER A 134 -13.04 -0.57 -10.88
N CYS A 135 -12.14 0.36 -11.22
CA CYS A 135 -12.37 1.78 -10.98
C CYS A 135 -13.66 2.31 -11.64
N ALA A 136 -14.14 1.67 -12.71
CA ALA A 136 -15.40 2.04 -13.36
C ALA A 136 -16.64 1.65 -12.52
N ASP A 137 -16.52 0.62 -11.66
CA ASP A 137 -17.65 0.07 -10.89
C ASP A 137 -17.78 0.66 -9.47
N ILE A 138 -16.82 1.48 -9.04
CA ILE A 138 -16.79 2.10 -7.70
C ILE A 138 -17.86 3.21 -7.57
N GLY A 139 -18.32 3.77 -8.69
CA GLY A 139 -19.39 4.78 -8.71
C GLY A 139 -19.01 6.05 -7.95
N LYS A 140 -19.92 6.51 -7.07
CA LYS A 140 -19.74 7.72 -6.24
C LYS A 140 -19.19 7.42 -4.83
N SER A 141 -18.67 6.22 -4.57
CA SER A 141 -18.04 5.92 -3.28
C SER A 141 -16.94 6.94 -3.01
N PRO A 142 -16.89 7.58 -1.83
CA PRO A 142 -15.92 8.63 -1.59
C PRO A 142 -14.50 8.10 -1.62
N GLY A 143 -14.21 6.93 -1.04
CA GLY A 143 -12.84 6.43 -0.89
C GLY A 143 -11.93 7.38 -0.10
N LEU A 144 -10.77 6.89 0.33
CA LEU A 144 -9.85 7.68 1.13
C LEU A 144 -8.91 8.46 0.19
N PRO A 145 -8.81 9.80 0.27
CA PRO A 145 -7.89 10.56 -0.57
C PRO A 145 -6.42 10.35 -0.14
N LYS A 146 -5.51 10.26 -1.11
CA LYS A 146 -4.07 10.23 -0.84
C LYS A 146 -3.59 11.59 -0.35
N LEU A 147 -2.98 11.64 0.81
CA LEU A 147 -2.43 12.86 1.40
C LEU A 147 -0.94 13.03 1.08
N SER A 148 -0.49 14.29 1.01
CA SER A 148 0.94 14.63 0.93
C SER A 148 1.63 14.63 2.29
N SER A 149 0.86 14.75 3.38
CA SER A 149 1.31 14.75 4.76
C SER A 149 0.28 14.04 5.64
N PHE A 150 0.74 13.30 6.64
CA PHE A 150 -0.13 12.59 7.58
C PHE A 150 -0.58 13.53 8.71
N SER A 151 -1.88 13.60 8.97
CA SER A 151 -2.47 14.51 9.97
C SER A 151 -2.66 13.88 11.34
N GLN A 152 -2.53 12.56 11.43
CA GLN A 152 -2.65 11.80 12.68
C GLN A 152 -1.34 11.82 13.48
N PRO A 153 -1.36 11.34 14.74
CA PRO A 153 -0.14 11.17 15.52
C PRO A 153 0.94 10.43 14.73
N GLU A 154 2.19 10.82 14.94
CA GLU A 154 3.31 10.21 14.24
C GLU A 154 3.33 8.70 14.48
N LEU A 155 3.58 7.93 13.41
CA LEU A 155 3.71 6.49 13.50
C LEU A 155 4.76 6.11 14.52
N SER A 156 4.47 5.09 15.33
CA SER A 156 5.43 4.59 16.30
C SER A 156 6.69 4.08 15.58
N GLN A 157 7.84 4.10 16.28
CA GLN A 157 9.06 3.51 15.73
C GLN A 157 8.87 2.00 15.48
N GLU A 158 8.13 1.32 16.35
CA GLU A 158 7.81 -0.10 16.21
C GLU A 158 7.07 -0.39 14.90
N ASP A 159 6.07 0.42 14.55
CA ASP A 159 5.32 0.22 13.31
C ASP A 159 6.15 0.52 12.07
N ARG A 160 7.05 1.50 12.14
CA ARG A 160 8.02 1.77 11.06
C ARG A 160 8.96 0.60 10.85
N ASP A 161 9.54 0.09 11.93
CA ASP A 161 10.46 -1.04 11.89
C ASP A 161 9.75 -2.30 11.41
N TRP A 162 8.52 -2.53 11.87
CA TRP A 162 7.68 -3.62 11.40
C TRP A 162 7.40 -3.53 9.89
N MET A 163 6.98 -2.37 9.38
CA MET A 163 6.71 -2.23 7.94
C MET A 163 7.95 -2.55 7.11
N VAL A 164 9.14 -2.08 7.52
CA VAL A 164 10.40 -2.39 6.85
C VAL A 164 10.69 -3.89 6.89
N ALA A 165 10.61 -4.51 8.07
CA ALA A 165 10.84 -5.95 8.25
C ALA A 165 9.84 -6.79 7.45
N CYS A 166 8.57 -6.38 7.45
CA CYS A 166 7.52 -7.01 6.66
C CYS A 166 7.87 -7.00 5.17
N LEU A 167 8.31 -5.89 4.58
CA LEU A 167 8.61 -5.85 3.15
C LEU A 167 9.76 -6.77 2.71
N ILE A 168 10.60 -7.24 3.63
CA ILE A 168 11.76 -8.09 3.34
C ILE A 168 11.70 -9.47 4.00
N ASP A 169 10.59 -9.79 4.66
CA ASP A 169 10.46 -11.04 5.41
C ASP A 169 10.46 -12.25 4.45
N PRO A 170 11.47 -13.14 4.53
CA PRO A 170 11.63 -14.27 3.61
C PRO A 170 10.61 -15.39 3.83
N THR A 171 9.91 -15.39 4.96
CA THR A 171 8.92 -16.42 5.30
C THR A 171 7.57 -16.20 4.60
N TYR A 172 7.38 -15.02 4.01
CA TYR A 172 6.18 -14.66 3.25
C TYR A 172 6.45 -14.60 1.74
N PRO A 173 5.49 -15.02 0.89
CA PRO A 173 4.22 -15.63 1.27
C PRO A 173 4.46 -17.02 1.87
N PRO A 174 3.61 -17.45 2.84
CA PRO A 174 3.74 -18.77 3.45
C PRO A 174 3.64 -19.86 2.37
N PRO A 175 4.29 -21.02 2.54
CA PRO A 175 4.35 -22.08 1.51
C PRO A 175 2.99 -22.46 0.92
N ALA A 176 1.92 -22.44 1.72
CA ALA A 176 0.56 -22.78 1.29
C ALA A 176 -0.03 -21.84 0.21
N LEU A 177 0.53 -20.63 0.05
CA LEU A 177 0.10 -19.61 -0.91
C LEU A 177 0.99 -19.51 -2.17
N ARG A 178 2.14 -20.20 -2.23
CA ARG A 178 3.07 -20.15 -3.39
C ARG A 178 2.62 -21.00 -4.60
N ARG A 179 1.32 -21.20 -4.78
CA ARG A 179 0.78 -22.11 -5.80
C ARG A 179 0.78 -21.50 -7.19
#